data_AF-A0A960L5D8-F1
#
_entry.id   AF-A0A960L5D8-F1
#
_cell.length_a   1.000
_cell.length_b   1.000
_cell.length_c   1.000
_cell.angle_alpha   90.00
_cell.angle_beta   90.00
_cell.angle_gamma   90.00
#
_symmetry.space_group_name_H-M   'P 1'
#
loop_
_entity.id
_entity.type
_entity.pdbx_description
1 polymer ?
#
loop_
_entity_poly.entity_id
_entity_poly.type
_entity_poly.pdbx_seq_one_letter_code
_entity_poly.pdbx_strand_id
1 'polypeptide(L)'
;LLGRTLVSPFVRWLSIGSSALPVSLTLLTWLGWSLLAAALVAAVVMLVRHARGLQGRRAVAPAVAPVATEPRPEAEPAEHWRRELELRLAGGDLAGALAALWWWLARKVSGAEVDPSWTGGELVRHSRRPELLPAVRRLDTLTYGGREVRPEEVRELLDRLEGELS
;
A
#
# COMPACT_ATOMS: atom_id res chain seq x y z
N LEU A 1 26.48 -17.98 -75.99
CA LEU A 1 26.60 -18.48 -74.60
C LEU A 1 26.34 -17.31 -73.65
N LEU A 2 25.07 -16.95 -73.46
CA LEU A 2 24.63 -15.89 -72.53
C LEU A 2 24.32 -16.53 -71.17
N GLY A 3 25.22 -16.34 -70.22
CA GLY A 3 25.08 -16.80 -68.84
C GLY A 3 24.10 -15.94 -68.06
N ARG A 4 23.02 -16.59 -67.62
CA ARG A 4 22.02 -16.15 -66.63
C ARG A 4 22.58 -15.23 -65.54
N THR A 5 22.15 -13.97 -65.54
CA THR A 5 22.12 -13.09 -64.36
C THR A 5 20.68 -12.67 -64.07
N LEU A 6 19.84 -13.65 -63.78
CA LEU A 6 18.57 -13.44 -63.07
C LEU A 6 18.82 -13.62 -61.57
N VAL A 7 19.65 -12.76 -60.99
CA VAL A 7 19.71 -12.62 -59.53
C VAL A 7 18.56 -11.69 -59.16
N SER A 8 17.49 -12.31 -58.71
CA SER A 8 16.15 -11.75 -58.54
C SER A 8 16.10 -10.50 -57.64
N PRO A 9 15.25 -9.49 -57.96
CA PRO A 9 14.86 -8.44 -57.01
C PRO A 9 14.11 -8.99 -55.77
N PHE A 10 13.71 -10.26 -55.82
CA PHE A 10 13.03 -11.02 -54.77
C PHE A 10 13.90 -11.23 -53.51
N VAL A 11 15.22 -11.41 -53.66
CA VAL A 11 16.14 -11.55 -52.52
C VAL A 11 16.33 -10.21 -51.79
N ARG A 12 16.23 -9.09 -52.49
CA ARG A 12 16.35 -7.75 -51.88
C ARG A 12 15.10 -7.34 -51.10
N TRP A 13 13.92 -7.85 -51.49
CA TRP A 13 12.66 -7.63 -50.77
C TRP A 13 12.58 -8.42 -49.46
N LEU A 14 13.15 -9.63 -49.40
CA LEU A 14 13.19 -10.46 -48.19
C LEU A 14 14.10 -9.87 -47.08
N SER A 15 15.08 -9.04 -47.44
CA SER A 15 15.97 -8.35 -46.48
C SER A 15 15.34 -7.11 -45.83
N ILE A 16 14.15 -6.68 -46.25
CA ILE A 16 13.45 -5.50 -45.70
C ILE A 16 12.46 -5.90 -44.59
N GLY A 17 12.23 -7.20 -44.38
CA GLY A 17 11.25 -7.74 -43.43
C GLY A 17 11.82 -8.30 -42.11
N SER A 18 12.97 -7.85 -41.64
CA SER A 18 13.64 -8.48 -40.47
C SER A 18 14.27 -7.50 -39.46
N SER A 19 13.63 -6.36 -39.21
CA SER A 19 14.05 -5.43 -38.15
C SER A 19 12.94 -5.08 -37.15
N ALA A 20 11.84 -5.84 -37.12
CA ALA A 20 10.69 -5.56 -36.26
C ALA A 20 10.59 -6.44 -34.99
N LEU A 21 11.58 -7.28 -34.67
CA LEU A 21 11.51 -8.20 -33.53
C LEU A 21 12.89 -8.34 -32.85
N PRO A 22 13.32 -7.33 -32.08
CA PRO A 22 13.55 -7.63 -30.66
C PRO A 22 13.14 -6.50 -29.70
N VAL A 23 12.41 -5.47 -30.16
CA VAL A 23 12.03 -4.33 -29.30
C VAL A 23 10.94 -4.73 -28.29
N SER A 24 10.10 -5.70 -28.62
CA SER A 24 9.02 -6.21 -27.76
C SER A 24 9.52 -7.08 -26.61
N LEU A 25 10.61 -7.84 -26.79
CA LEU A 25 11.22 -8.67 -25.74
C LEU A 25 12.06 -7.85 -24.75
N THR A 26 12.68 -6.74 -25.21
CA THR A 26 13.37 -5.81 -24.31
C THR A 26 12.39 -4.99 -23.47
N LEU A 27 11.27 -4.52 -24.02
CA LEU A 27 10.22 -3.84 -23.25
C LEU A 27 9.61 -4.73 -22.15
N LEU A 28 9.39 -6.02 -22.42
CA LEU A 28 8.82 -6.95 -21.45
C LEU A 28 9.80 -7.27 -20.31
N THR A 29 11.09 -7.39 -20.62
CA THR A 29 12.12 -7.64 -19.59
C THR A 29 12.31 -6.41 -18.70
N TRP A 30 12.36 -5.20 -19.28
CA TRP A 30 12.42 -3.95 -18.50
C TRP A 30 11.23 -3.78 -17.54
N LEU A 31 10.03 -4.19 -17.96
CA LEU A 31 8.84 -4.20 -17.09
C LEU A 31 8.98 -5.19 -15.94
N GLY A 32 9.51 -6.40 -16.21
CA GLY A 32 9.79 -7.40 -15.19
C GLY A 32 10.83 -6.95 -14.15
N TRP A 33 11.93 -6.32 -14.60
CA TRP A 33 12.93 -5.74 -13.70
C TRP A 33 12.38 -4.58 -12.87
N SER A 34 11.48 -3.77 -13.43
CA SER A 34 10.82 -2.67 -12.72
C SER A 34 9.89 -3.18 -11.62
N LEU A 35 9.12 -4.24 -11.89
CA LEU A 35 8.27 -4.91 -10.90
C LEU A 35 9.11 -5.58 -9.80
N LEU A 36 10.21 -6.24 -10.18
CA LEU A 36 11.12 -6.86 -9.22
C LEU A 36 11.79 -5.81 -8.32
N ALA A 37 12.23 -4.68 -8.89
CA ALA A 37 12.82 -3.58 -8.15
C ALA A 37 11.80 -2.93 -7.21
N ALA A 38 10.56 -2.71 -7.66
CA ALA A 38 9.48 -2.18 -6.82
C ALA A 38 9.15 -3.13 -5.66
N ALA A 39 9.08 -4.44 -5.92
CA ALA A 39 8.87 -5.45 -4.88
C ALA A 39 10.05 -5.49 -3.88
N LEU A 40 11.28 -5.36 -4.35
CA LEU A 40 12.47 -5.33 -3.50
C LEU A 40 12.49 -4.09 -2.60
N VAL A 41 12.16 -2.92 -3.15
CA VAL A 41 12.06 -1.66 -2.38
C VAL A 41 10.95 -1.77 -1.34
N ALA A 42 9.78 -2.31 -1.71
CA ALA A 42 8.69 -2.54 -0.76
C ALA A 42 9.11 -3.48 0.37
N ALA A 43 9.81 -4.58 0.05
CA ALA A 43 10.33 -5.53 1.03
C ALA A 43 11.38 -4.90 1.96
N VAL A 44 12.31 -4.09 1.42
CA VAL A 44 13.32 -3.37 2.21
C VAL A 44 12.67 -2.34 3.11
N VAL A 45 11.68 -1.59 2.63
CA VAL A 45 10.91 -0.64 3.45
C VAL A 45 10.17 -1.38 4.57
N MET A 46 9.53 -2.51 4.26
CA MET A 46 8.89 -3.35 5.28
C MET A 46 9.90 -3.86 6.31
N LEU A 47 11.05 -4.35 5.87
CA LEU A 47 12.10 -4.87 6.72
C LEU A 47 12.70 -3.79 7.63
N VAL A 48 12.91 -2.57 7.11
CA VAL A 48 13.41 -1.43 7.88
C VAL A 48 12.38 -0.95 8.89
N ARG A 49 11.08 -0.94 8.54
CA ARG A 49 10.00 -0.63 9.49
C ARG A 49 9.92 -1.67 10.60
N HIS A 50 10.06 -2.94 10.24
CA HIS A 50 10.03 -4.05 11.18
C HIS A 50 11.26 -4.05 12.11
N ALA A 51 12.46 -3.83 11.57
CA ALA A 51 13.70 -3.73 12.35
C ALA A 51 13.72 -2.52 13.29
N ARG A 52 13.19 -1.37 12.85
CA ARG A 52 13.08 -0.17 13.70
C ARG A 52 12.02 -0.33 14.80
N GLY A 53 10.93 -1.06 14.54
CA GLY A 53 9.94 -1.43 15.55
C GLY A 53 10.50 -2.35 16.64
N LEU A 54 11.45 -3.22 16.29
CA LEU A 54 12.13 -4.11 17.24
C LEU A 54 13.25 -3.39 18.03
N GLN A 55 13.95 -2.43 17.43
CA GLN A 55 15.00 -1.67 18.11
C GLN A 55 14.48 -0.79 19.25
N GLY A 56 13.24 -0.29 19.15
CA GLY A 56 12.58 0.45 20.24
C GLY A 56 12.24 -0.39 21.47
N ARG A 57 12.18 -1.73 21.35
CA ARG A 57 11.88 -2.66 22.46
C ARG A 57 13.11 -3.18 23.20
N ARG A 58 14.33 -2.94 22.70
CA ARG A 58 15.54 -3.59 23.23
C ARG A 58 16.20 -2.86 24.39
N ALA A 59 15.66 -1.72 24.85
CA ALA A 59 16.25 -0.94 25.92
C ALA A 59 15.69 -1.23 27.33
N VAL A 60 14.67 -2.08 27.51
CA VAL A 60 14.15 -2.40 28.85
C VAL A 60 13.83 -3.89 29.03
N ALA A 61 14.72 -4.53 29.79
CA ALA A 61 14.58 -5.70 30.66
C ALA A 61 14.48 -7.14 30.06
N PRO A 62 15.19 -8.12 30.68
CA PRO A 62 15.20 -9.53 30.29
C PRO A 62 14.22 -10.37 31.10
N ALA A 63 13.53 -11.33 30.46
CA ALA A 63 13.14 -12.63 31.02
C ALA A 63 12.41 -13.45 29.94
N VAL A 64 12.59 -14.76 30.01
CA VAL A 64 12.28 -15.78 29.00
C VAL A 64 10.78 -16.10 28.88
N ALA A 65 10.35 -16.44 27.64
CA ALA A 65 9.18 -17.24 27.19
C ALA A 65 8.00 -16.49 26.53
N PRO A 66 7.16 -17.18 25.73
CA PRO A 66 7.41 -18.18 24.69
C PRO A 66 7.34 -17.53 23.29
N VAL A 67 7.40 -18.29 22.19
CA VAL A 67 7.28 -17.79 20.81
C VAL A 67 6.04 -16.90 20.66
N ALA A 68 6.25 -15.59 20.67
CA ALA A 68 5.22 -14.60 20.49
C ALA A 68 4.78 -14.66 19.02
N THR A 69 3.63 -15.27 18.78
CA THR A 69 2.85 -15.00 17.57
C THR A 69 2.70 -13.49 17.50
N GLU A 70 3.32 -12.86 16.50
CA GLU A 70 3.26 -11.40 16.33
C GLU A 70 1.78 -10.97 16.33
N PRO A 71 1.38 -9.98 17.15
CA PRO A 71 -0.01 -9.54 17.19
C PRO A 71 -0.40 -9.06 15.80
N ARG A 72 -1.37 -9.76 15.20
CA ARG A 72 -1.93 -9.36 13.92
C ARG A 72 -2.72 -8.07 14.14
N PRO A 73 -2.53 -7.04 13.30
CA PRO A 73 -3.23 -5.78 13.48
C PRO A 73 -4.77 -5.93 13.52
N GLU A 74 -5.31 -6.91 12.79
CA GLU A 74 -6.73 -7.28 12.77
C GLU A 74 -7.29 -7.73 14.13
N ALA A 75 -6.44 -8.21 15.04
CA ALA A 75 -6.87 -8.73 16.34
C ALA A 75 -7.07 -7.62 17.39
N GLU A 76 -6.48 -6.45 17.18
CA GLU A 76 -6.48 -5.38 18.18
C GLU A 76 -7.82 -4.62 18.23
N PRO A 77 -8.31 -4.20 19.41
CA PRO A 77 -9.57 -3.47 19.54
C PRO A 77 -9.45 -2.03 19.04
N ALA A 78 -10.58 -1.35 18.84
CA ALA A 78 -10.59 0.04 18.36
C ALA A 78 -9.77 0.98 19.27
N GLU A 79 -9.84 0.78 20.58
CA GLU A 79 -9.15 1.60 21.59
C GLU A 79 -7.63 1.46 21.52
N HIS A 80 -7.12 0.33 21.01
CA HIS A 80 -5.71 0.19 20.68
C HIS A 80 -5.35 1.15 19.55
N TRP A 81 -6.07 1.06 18.44
CA TRP A 81 -5.81 1.87 17.26
C TRP A 81 -5.99 3.37 17.51
N ARG A 82 -6.89 3.74 18.42
CA ARG A 82 -7.06 5.13 18.84
C ARG A 82 -5.83 5.70 19.57
N ARG A 83 -5.21 4.91 20.46
CA ARG A 83 -3.98 5.31 21.16
C ARG A 83 -2.81 5.33 20.20
N GLU A 84 -2.73 4.35 19.32
CA GLU A 84 -1.67 4.27 18.32
C GLU A 84 -1.72 5.44 17.33
N LEU A 85 -2.92 5.90 16.96
CA LEU A 85 -3.13 7.12 16.20
C LEU A 85 -2.50 8.34 16.90
N GLU A 86 -2.75 8.51 18.20
CA GLU A 86 -2.20 9.64 18.98
C GLU A 86 -0.68 9.58 19.07
N LEU A 87 -0.14 8.40 19.37
CA LEU A 87 1.31 8.18 19.45
C LEU A 87 2.00 8.56 18.13
N ARG A 88 1.40 8.17 17.00
CA ARG A 88 1.94 8.49 15.67
C ARG A 88 1.80 9.96 15.31
N LEU A 89 0.68 10.58 15.65
CA LEU A 89 0.52 12.03 15.50
C LEU A 89 1.53 12.82 16.33
N ALA A 90 1.79 12.39 17.57
CA ALA A 90 2.81 13.01 18.43
C ALA A 90 4.24 12.80 17.89
N GLY A 91 4.50 11.64 17.27
CA GLY A 91 5.77 11.32 16.62
C GLY A 91 5.95 11.91 15.21
N GLY A 92 4.95 12.60 14.66
CA GLY A 92 4.97 13.12 13.29
C GLY A 92 4.84 12.06 12.20
N ASP A 93 4.53 10.81 12.52
CA ASP A 93 4.30 9.73 11.55
C ASP A 93 2.86 9.82 11.00
N LEU A 94 2.64 10.74 10.07
CA LEU A 94 1.32 10.98 9.47
C LEU A 94 0.80 9.78 8.67
N ALA A 95 1.69 9.08 7.96
CA ALA A 95 1.30 7.90 7.20
C ALA A 95 0.81 6.77 8.12
N GLY A 96 1.53 6.51 9.21
CA GLY A 96 1.09 5.54 10.20
C GLY A 96 -0.13 6.02 11.00
N ALA A 97 -0.29 7.33 11.22
CA ALA A 97 -1.49 7.90 11.85
C ALA A 97 -2.73 7.61 10.98
N LEU A 98 -2.67 7.88 9.68
CA LEU A 98 -3.77 7.57 8.76
C LEU A 98 -4.10 6.07 8.71
N ALA A 99 -3.08 5.21 8.74
CA ALA A 99 -3.29 3.76 8.83
C ALA A 99 -3.98 3.36 10.15
N ALA A 100 -3.56 3.93 11.28
CA ALA A 100 -4.21 3.70 12.57
C ALA A 100 -5.65 4.23 12.60
N LEU A 101 -5.91 5.37 11.97
CA LEU A 101 -7.24 5.96 11.83
C LEU A 101 -8.17 5.04 11.03
N TRP A 102 -7.67 4.47 9.93
CA TRP A 102 -8.41 3.49 9.13
C TRP A 102 -8.78 2.25 9.96
N TRP A 103 -7.82 1.68 10.68
CA TRP A 103 -8.07 0.51 11.53
C TRP A 103 -9.03 0.83 12.67
N TRP A 104 -8.87 1.97 13.35
CA TRP A 104 -9.82 2.41 14.37
C TRP A 104 -11.24 2.49 13.82
N LEU A 105 -11.42 3.16 12.67
CA LEU A 105 -12.72 3.30 12.03
C LEU A 105 -13.31 1.92 11.67
N ALA A 106 -12.52 1.06 11.03
CA ALA A 106 -12.95 -0.26 10.63
C ALA A 106 -13.42 -1.10 11.82
N ARG A 107 -12.68 -1.06 12.94
CA ARG A 107 -13.04 -1.75 14.18
C ARG A 107 -14.29 -1.16 14.85
N LYS A 108 -14.49 0.16 14.78
CA LYS A 108 -15.69 0.81 15.33
C LYS A 108 -16.96 0.43 14.56
N VAL A 109 -16.88 0.23 13.24
CA VAL A 109 -18.07 0.01 12.40
C VAL A 109 -18.34 -1.46 12.08
N SER A 110 -17.30 -2.30 12.04
CA SER A 110 -17.41 -3.72 11.66
C SER A 110 -16.89 -4.68 12.73
N GLY A 111 -16.36 -4.18 13.85
CA GLY A 111 -15.93 -5.01 14.97
C GLY A 111 -14.84 -6.03 14.59
N ALA A 112 -15.08 -7.30 14.92
CA ALA A 112 -14.14 -8.39 14.70
C ALA A 112 -13.97 -8.80 13.23
N GLU A 113 -14.93 -8.47 12.36
CA GLU A 113 -15.04 -9.02 10.99
C GLU A 113 -14.35 -8.15 9.93
N VAL A 114 -13.39 -7.30 10.32
CA VAL A 114 -12.68 -6.43 9.37
C VAL A 114 -11.75 -7.25 8.49
N ASP A 115 -11.93 -7.15 7.17
CA ASP A 115 -10.99 -7.66 6.18
C ASP A 115 -9.93 -6.58 5.85
N PRO A 116 -8.62 -6.87 5.97
CA PRO A 116 -7.55 -5.92 5.63
C PRO A 116 -7.54 -5.47 4.16
N SER A 117 -8.15 -6.25 3.27
CA SER A 117 -8.21 -5.95 1.84
C SER A 117 -9.33 -4.97 1.49
N TRP A 118 -10.23 -4.67 2.42
CA TRP A 118 -11.33 -3.76 2.16
C TRP A 118 -10.84 -2.35 1.86
N THR A 119 -11.37 -1.81 0.78
CA THR A 119 -11.34 -0.38 0.51
C THR A 119 -12.27 0.37 1.47
N GLY A 120 -12.10 1.68 1.59
CA GLY A 120 -13.01 2.52 2.37
C GLY A 120 -14.48 2.38 1.91
N GLY A 121 -14.71 2.30 0.59
CA GLY A 121 -16.06 2.08 0.04
C GLY A 121 -16.67 0.72 0.43
N GLU A 122 -15.86 -0.34 0.46
CA GLU A 122 -16.32 -1.66 0.91
C GLU A 122 -16.63 -1.68 2.40
N LEU A 123 -15.82 -1.01 3.22
CA LEU A 123 -16.06 -0.86 4.66
C LEU A 123 -17.42 -0.19 4.93
N VAL A 124 -17.71 0.90 4.23
CA VAL A 124 -19.00 1.61 4.34
C VAL A 124 -20.17 0.72 3.90
N ARG A 125 -19.98 -0.03 2.81
CA ARG A 125 -21.01 -0.95 2.29
C ARG A 125 -21.30 -2.10 3.27
N HIS A 126 -20.27 -2.68 3.88
CA HIS A 126 -20.41 -3.81 4.80
C HIS A 126 -20.96 -3.38 6.15
N SER A 127 -20.54 -2.22 6.67
CA SER A 127 -21.08 -1.64 7.90
C SER A 127 -22.49 -1.04 7.75
N ARG A 128 -23.01 -0.95 6.52
CA ARG A 128 -24.32 -0.36 6.19
C ARG A 128 -24.50 1.07 6.71
N ARG A 129 -23.41 1.84 6.73
CA ARG A 129 -23.35 3.23 7.24
C ARG A 129 -23.05 4.23 6.11
N PRO A 130 -23.95 4.45 5.14
CA PRO A 130 -23.69 5.31 3.99
C PRO A 130 -23.33 6.76 4.34
N GLU A 131 -23.75 7.23 5.51
CA GLU A 131 -23.42 8.54 6.07
C GLU A 131 -21.91 8.74 6.30
N LEU A 132 -21.14 7.67 6.49
CA LEU A 132 -19.68 7.72 6.66
C LEU A 132 -18.92 7.91 5.34
N LEU A 133 -19.58 7.74 4.20
CA LEU A 133 -18.93 7.76 2.89
C LEU A 133 -18.12 9.05 2.63
N PRO A 134 -18.60 10.26 2.97
CA PRO A 134 -17.81 11.48 2.78
C PRO A 134 -16.54 11.50 3.64
N ALA A 135 -16.63 11.05 4.89
CA ALA A 135 -15.50 11.01 5.81
C ALA A 135 -14.45 9.97 5.36
N VAL A 136 -14.91 8.80 4.92
CA VAL A 136 -14.04 7.75 4.37
C VAL A 136 -13.36 8.19 3.08
N ARG A 137 -14.06 8.87 2.17
CA ARG A 137 -13.41 9.45 0.98
C ARG A 137 -12.35 10.48 1.34
N ARG A 138 -12.58 11.28 2.39
CA ARG A 138 -11.56 12.21 2.89
C ARG A 138 -10.36 11.46 3.45
N LEU A 139 -10.56 10.36 4.19
CA LEU A 139 -9.49 9.48 4.65
C LEU A 139 -8.66 8.92 3.50
N ASP A 140 -9.32 8.38 2.46
CA ASP A 140 -8.66 7.83 1.28
C ASP A 140 -7.87 8.92 0.53
N THR A 141 -8.43 10.13 0.44
CA THR A 141 -7.76 11.29 -0.17
C THR A 141 -6.53 11.72 0.62
N LEU A 142 -6.56 11.67 1.96
CA LEU A 142 -5.38 11.95 2.78
C LEU A 142 -4.33 10.84 2.66
N THR A 143 -4.76 9.59 2.50
CA THR A 143 -3.86 8.42 2.49
C THR A 143 -3.16 8.25 1.14
N TYR A 144 -3.90 8.45 0.04
CA TYR A 144 -3.42 8.18 -1.31
C TYR A 144 -3.34 9.43 -2.19
N GLY A 145 -3.81 10.58 -1.69
CA GLY A 145 -3.69 11.83 -2.42
C GLY A 145 -2.22 12.27 -2.49
N GLY A 146 -1.81 12.76 -3.65
CA GLY A 146 -0.44 13.24 -3.86
C GLY A 146 -0.13 14.58 -3.20
N ARG A 147 -0.96 15.05 -2.26
CA ARG A 147 -0.77 16.32 -1.55
C ARG A 147 -0.12 16.08 -0.19
N GLU A 148 0.60 17.09 0.29
CA GLU A 148 1.12 17.09 1.66
C GLU A 148 -0.05 17.11 2.66
N VAL A 149 -0.02 16.16 3.60
CA VAL A 149 -1.00 16.03 4.69
C VAL A 149 -0.48 16.77 5.90
N ARG A 150 -1.36 17.50 6.59
CA ARG A 150 -1.02 18.14 7.87
C ARG A 150 -1.60 17.38 9.06
N PRO A 151 -0.94 17.37 10.23
CA PRO A 151 -1.44 16.72 11.44
C PRO A 151 -2.85 17.20 11.84
N GLU A 152 -3.14 18.49 11.63
CA GLU A 152 -4.42 19.11 11.97
C GLU A 152 -5.57 18.51 11.15
N GLU A 153 -5.34 18.18 9.88
CA GLU A 153 -6.36 17.58 9.02
C GLU A 153 -6.74 16.16 9.47
N VAL A 154 -5.77 15.42 10.00
CA VAL A 154 -6.00 14.09 10.57
C VAL A 154 -6.82 14.20 11.86
N ARG A 155 -6.51 15.19 12.71
CA ARG A 155 -7.28 15.47 13.94
C ARG A 155 -8.70 15.92 13.64
N GLU A 156 -8.88 16.85 12.71
CA GLU A 156 -10.21 17.29 12.26
C GLU A 156 -11.07 16.14 11.72
N LEU A 157 -10.44 15.24 10.95
CA LEU A 157 -11.15 14.07 10.41
C LEU A 157 -11.54 13.09 11.52
N LEU A 158 -10.64 12.86 12.48
CA LEU A 158 -10.90 12.04 13.65
C LEU A 158 -12.06 12.60 14.47
N ASP A 159 -12.03 13.89 14.83
CA ASP A 159 -13.09 14.54 15.62
C ASP A 159 -14.46 14.43 14.91
N ARG A 160 -14.48 14.60 13.58
CA ARG A 160 -15.69 14.41 12.78
C ARG A 160 -16.20 12.98 12.85
N LEU A 161 -15.32 12.00 12.65
CA LEU A 161 -15.69 10.59 12.69
C LEU A 161 -16.19 10.18 14.08
N GLU A 162 -15.56 10.67 15.15
CA GLU A 162 -16.02 10.45 16.53
C GLU A 162 -17.43 11.02 16.74
N GLY A 163 -17.71 12.22 16.21
CA GLY A 163 -19.05 12.80 16.25
C GLY A 163 -20.11 12.00 15.47
N GLU A 164 -19.73 11.37 14.35
CA GLU A 164 -20.63 10.53 13.55
C GLU A 164 -20.82 9.11 14.12
N LEU A 165 -19.91 8.65 15.01
CA LEU A 165 -19.89 7.31 15.61
C LEU A 165 -20.37 7.25 17.07
N SER A 166 -20.65 8.41 17.67
CA SER A 166 -21.23 8.55 19.02
C SER A 166 -22.74 8.33 19.01
#